data_AF-A0A2V7I5E4-F1
#
_entry.id   AF-A0A2V7I5E4-F1
#
_cell.length_a   1.000
_cell.length_b   1.000
_cell.length_c   1.000
_cell.angle_alpha   90.00
_cell.angle_beta   90.00
_cell.angle_gamma   90.00
#
_symmetry.space_group_name_H-M   'P 1'
#
loop_
_entity.id
_entity.type
_entity.pdbx_description
1 polymer ?
#
loop_
_entity_poly.entity_id
_entity_poly.type
_entity_poly.pdbx_seq_one_letter_code
_entity_poly.pdbx_strand_id
1 'polypeptide(L)'
;MNPEEAALARQALRSAEGCARRLARSQGKLAAQFPLSPARVTALPPDAEDDLDAFLKRYEQLVNAIQDELFKVVAIVGGEDIRDLARREVAELMDRLGALPSAATFRLLVTIRNRIAHSYPDDPERQARNLNAAYEAVPELLAAHEGVRRYLERRLPGG
;
A
#
# COMPACT_ATOMS: atom_id res chain seq x y z
N MET A 1 -18.16 19.22 -1.07
CA MET A 1 -17.51 18.68 0.14
C MET A 1 -17.81 19.61 1.30
N ASN A 2 -18.39 19.10 2.38
CA ASN A 2 -18.63 19.87 3.61
C ASN A 2 -17.35 19.94 4.49
N PRO A 3 -17.30 20.79 5.53
CA PRO A 3 -16.11 20.94 6.37
C PRO A 3 -15.67 19.64 7.08
N GLU A 4 -16.60 18.78 7.48
CA GLU A 4 -16.31 17.52 8.17
C GLU A 4 -15.66 16.51 7.22
N GLU A 5 -16.19 16.36 6.01
CA GLU A 5 -15.62 15.54 4.93
C GLU A 5 -14.20 16.02 4.57
N ALA A 6 -13.98 17.34 4.52
CA ALA A 6 -12.66 17.91 4.27
C ALA A 6 -11.67 17.61 5.40
N ALA A 7 -12.11 17.67 6.66
CA ALA A 7 -11.28 17.32 7.81
C ALA A 7 -10.92 15.82 7.80
N LEU A 8 -11.89 14.95 7.54
CA LEU A 8 -11.70 13.51 7.40
C LEU A 8 -10.70 13.19 6.29
N ALA A 9 -10.87 13.79 5.11
CA ALA A 9 -9.98 13.59 3.99
C ALA A 9 -8.54 14.03 4.32
N ARG A 10 -8.36 15.21 4.91
CA ARG A 10 -7.02 15.69 5.33
C ARG A 10 -6.39 14.76 6.37
N GLN A 11 -7.16 14.22 7.31
CA GLN A 11 -6.65 13.28 8.30
C GLN A 11 -6.18 11.97 7.65
N ALA A 12 -7.01 11.36 6.80
CA ALA A 12 -6.67 10.12 6.12
C ALA A 12 -5.46 10.28 5.21
N LEU A 13 -5.36 11.40 4.48
CA LEU A 13 -4.19 11.75 3.68
C LEU A 13 -2.91 11.85 4.53
N ARG A 14 -2.95 12.55 5.67
CA ARG A 14 -1.78 12.65 6.57
C ARG A 14 -1.33 11.28 7.10
N SER A 15 -2.28 10.42 7.45
CA SER A 15 -2.02 9.05 7.92
C SER A 15 -1.30 8.23 6.83
N ALA A 16 -1.90 8.16 5.63
CA ALA A 16 -1.37 7.40 4.51
C ALA A 16 -0.02 7.91 4.01
N GLU A 17 0.15 9.23 3.96
CA GLU A 17 1.40 9.90 3.60
C GLU A 17 2.53 9.53 4.60
N GLY A 18 2.23 9.44 5.89
CA GLY A 18 3.16 8.93 6.89
C GLY A 18 3.59 7.48 6.63
N CYS A 19 2.65 6.62 6.22
CA CYS A 19 2.95 5.24 5.83
C CYS A 19 3.81 5.18 4.58
N ALA A 20 3.48 5.97 3.54
CA ALA A 20 4.21 6.04 2.28
C ALA A 20 5.68 6.45 2.48
N ARG A 21 5.93 7.52 3.23
CA ARG A 21 7.31 7.96 3.52
C ARG A 21 8.12 6.92 4.27
N ARG A 22 7.52 6.26 5.28
CA ARG A 22 8.21 5.21 6.04
C ARG A 22 8.52 3.99 5.16
N LEU A 23 7.59 3.58 4.30
CA LEU A 23 7.82 2.49 3.34
C LEU A 23 8.97 2.82 2.40
N ALA A 24 8.92 3.98 1.73
CA ALA A 24 9.97 4.41 0.80
C ALA A 24 11.36 4.44 1.46
N ARG A 25 11.45 4.97 2.69
CA ARG A 25 12.71 4.96 3.46
C ARG A 25 13.21 3.56 3.74
N SER A 26 12.32 2.62 4.05
CA SER A 26 12.68 1.24 4.39
C SER A 26 13.14 0.47 3.17
N GLN A 27 12.46 0.66 2.04
CA GLN A 27 12.89 0.12 0.76
C GLN A 27 14.29 0.61 0.41
N GLY A 28 14.55 1.92 0.53
CA GLY A 28 15.88 2.49 0.31
C GLY A 28 16.96 1.91 1.23
N LYS A 29 16.65 1.69 2.51
CA LYS A 29 17.59 1.08 3.48
C LYS A 29 17.97 -0.37 3.09
N LEU A 30 17.03 -1.11 2.51
CA LEU A 30 17.22 -2.49 2.09
C LEU A 30 17.81 -2.65 0.69
N ALA A 31 18.05 -1.56 -0.05
CA ALA A 31 18.44 -1.63 -1.46
C ALA A 31 19.70 -2.48 -1.73
N ALA A 32 20.66 -2.49 -0.80
CA ALA A 32 21.88 -3.30 -0.93
C ALA A 32 21.65 -4.81 -0.70
N GLN A 33 20.52 -5.20 -0.12
CA GLN A 33 20.19 -6.61 0.16
C GLN A 33 19.36 -7.24 -0.96
N PHE A 34 18.67 -6.44 -1.78
CA PHE A 34 17.78 -6.92 -2.82
C PHE A 34 18.45 -6.96 -4.21
N PRO A 35 18.13 -7.95 -5.07
CA PRO A 35 17.18 -9.03 -4.83
C PRO A 35 17.74 -10.13 -3.92
N LEU A 36 16.86 -10.73 -3.09
CA LEU A 36 17.22 -11.82 -2.20
C LEU A 36 17.21 -13.15 -2.96
N SER A 37 18.26 -13.95 -2.79
CA SER A 37 18.28 -15.37 -3.17
C SER A 37 17.79 -16.24 -1.99
N PRO A 38 17.36 -17.50 -2.23
CA PRO A 38 16.96 -18.41 -1.15
C PRO A 38 18.04 -18.56 -0.07
N ALA A 39 19.29 -18.74 -0.50
CA ALA A 39 20.44 -18.83 0.40
C ALA A 39 20.68 -17.52 1.18
N ARG A 40 20.33 -16.37 0.60
CA ARG A 40 20.51 -15.09 1.29
C ARG A 40 19.45 -14.85 2.34
N VAL A 41 18.22 -15.28 2.08
CA VAL A 41 17.11 -15.22 3.05
C VAL A 41 17.45 -16.00 4.32
N THR A 42 18.05 -17.18 4.21
CA THR A 42 18.44 -18.00 5.38
C THR A 42 19.68 -17.50 6.11
N ALA A 43 20.37 -16.49 5.58
CA ALA A 43 21.65 -16.00 6.06
C ALA A 43 21.65 -14.47 6.24
N LEU A 44 20.48 -13.88 6.46
CA LEU A 44 20.37 -12.47 6.79
C LEU A 44 20.95 -12.23 8.19
N PRO A 45 21.77 -11.19 8.39
CA PRO A 45 22.16 -10.79 9.73
C PRO A 45 20.94 -10.25 10.50
N PRO A 46 20.88 -10.36 11.84
CA PRO A 46 19.73 -9.93 12.64
C PRO A 46 19.24 -8.51 12.33
N ASP A 47 20.15 -7.55 12.17
CA ASP A 47 19.80 -6.16 11.84
C ASP A 47 19.05 -6.05 10.49
N ALA A 48 19.38 -6.90 9.52
CA ALA A 48 18.71 -6.94 8.22
C ALA A 48 17.37 -7.67 8.29
N GLU A 49 17.22 -8.65 9.19
CA GLU A 49 15.92 -9.29 9.49
C GLU A 49 14.95 -8.27 10.10
N ASP A 50 15.41 -7.50 11.10
CA ASP A 50 14.61 -6.44 11.72
C ASP A 50 14.20 -5.36 10.70
N ASP A 51 15.12 -4.97 9.81
CA ASP A 51 14.83 -4.03 8.74
C ASP A 51 13.81 -4.57 7.73
N LEU A 52 13.90 -5.86 7.42
CA LEU A 52 12.97 -6.56 6.54
C LEU A 52 11.58 -6.64 7.16
N ASP A 53 11.46 -7.05 8.42
CA ASP A 53 10.18 -7.09 9.14
C ASP A 53 9.53 -5.72 9.19
N ALA A 54 10.33 -4.70 9.47
CA ALA A 54 9.84 -3.33 9.49
C ALA A 54 9.40 -2.86 8.10
N PHE A 55 10.11 -3.23 7.03
CA PHE A 55 9.69 -2.99 5.65
C PHE A 55 8.37 -3.67 5.31
N LEU A 56 8.23 -4.96 5.59
CA LEU A 56 7.02 -5.75 5.31
C LEU A 56 5.82 -5.19 6.06
N LYS A 57 6.00 -4.81 7.34
CA LYS A 57 4.95 -4.17 8.12
C LYS A 57 4.51 -2.84 7.52
N ARG A 58 5.46 -2.03 7.02
CA ARG A 58 5.16 -0.74 6.39
C ARG A 58 4.47 -0.92 5.03
N TYR A 59 4.79 -1.97 4.27
CA TYR A 59 4.08 -2.32 3.05
C TYR A 59 2.62 -2.66 3.35
N GLU A 60 2.38 -3.54 4.33
CA GLU A 60 1.04 -3.89 4.81
C GLU A 60 0.25 -2.64 5.25
N GLN A 61 0.87 -1.77 6.04
CA GLN A 61 0.25 -0.54 6.54
C GLN A 61 -0.20 0.39 5.41
N LEU A 62 0.61 0.56 4.36
CA LEU A 62 0.23 1.43 3.25
C LEU A 62 -0.90 0.82 2.41
N VAL A 63 -0.87 -0.49 2.14
CA VAL A 63 -1.98 -1.18 1.46
C VAL A 63 -3.28 -1.01 2.24
N ASN A 64 -3.25 -1.26 3.55
CA ASN A 64 -4.44 -1.11 4.42
C ASN A 64 -4.89 0.36 4.47
N ALA A 65 -3.97 1.33 4.59
CA ALA A 65 -4.34 2.76 4.59
C ALA A 65 -5.04 3.17 3.29
N ILE A 66 -4.58 2.69 2.14
CA ILE A 66 -5.25 2.97 0.87
C ILE A 66 -6.63 2.28 0.82
N GLN A 67 -6.68 0.97 1.06
CA GLN A 67 -7.87 0.15 0.86
C GLN A 67 -8.97 0.43 1.90
N ASP A 68 -8.60 0.57 3.17
CA ASP A 68 -9.54 0.57 4.30
C ASP A 68 -9.82 1.98 4.83
N GLU A 69 -8.97 2.97 4.54
CA GLU A 69 -9.20 4.37 4.93
C GLU A 69 -9.45 5.25 3.70
N LEU A 70 -8.48 5.38 2.78
CA LEU A 70 -8.59 6.34 1.69
C LEU A 70 -9.75 6.03 0.73
N PHE A 71 -9.99 4.76 0.38
CA PHE A 71 -11.13 4.42 -0.50
C PHE A 71 -12.48 4.77 0.12
N LYS A 72 -12.62 4.63 1.45
CA LYS A 72 -13.83 5.05 2.15
C LYS A 72 -14.03 6.56 2.06
N VAL A 73 -12.95 7.33 2.25
CA VAL A 73 -12.98 8.79 2.10
C VAL A 73 -13.32 9.18 0.65
N VAL A 74 -12.72 8.54 -0.34
CA VAL A 74 -13.04 8.78 -1.76
C VAL A 74 -14.53 8.55 -2.03
N ALA A 75 -15.10 7.46 -1.50
CA ALA A 75 -16.51 7.16 -1.64
C ALA A 75 -17.41 8.22 -0.99
N ILE A 76 -17.13 8.58 0.27
CA ILE A 76 -17.87 9.63 1.00
C ILE A 76 -17.86 10.95 0.22
N VAL A 77 -16.67 11.38 -0.21
CA VAL A 77 -16.48 12.64 -0.94
C VAL A 77 -17.11 12.62 -2.33
N GLY A 78 -17.13 11.44 -2.97
CA GLY A 78 -17.75 11.23 -4.27
C GLY A 78 -19.27 11.05 -4.22
N GLY A 79 -19.86 10.86 -3.03
CA GLY A 79 -21.26 10.47 -2.89
C GLY A 79 -21.54 9.04 -3.35
N GLU A 80 -20.52 8.17 -3.33
CA GLU A 80 -20.63 6.76 -3.74
C GLU A 80 -21.01 5.88 -2.54
N ASP A 81 -21.92 4.93 -2.77
CA ASP A 81 -22.24 3.90 -1.78
C ASP A 81 -21.44 2.62 -2.05
N ILE A 82 -20.57 2.26 -1.10
CA ILE A 82 -19.67 1.10 -1.20
C ILE A 82 -19.98 0.00 -0.17
N ARG A 83 -21.07 0.14 0.61
CA ARG A 83 -21.35 -0.74 1.76
C ARG A 83 -21.51 -2.22 1.39
N ASP A 84 -22.15 -2.48 0.25
CA ASP A 84 -22.45 -3.84 -0.23
C ASP A 84 -21.47 -4.30 -1.33
N LEU A 85 -20.45 -3.50 -1.64
CA LEU A 85 -19.46 -3.83 -2.65
C LEU A 85 -18.33 -4.70 -2.08
N ALA A 86 -17.95 -5.74 -2.82
CA ALA A 86 -16.74 -6.49 -2.54
C ALA A 86 -15.49 -5.63 -2.77
N ARG A 87 -14.38 -5.94 -2.09
CA ARG A 87 -13.10 -5.22 -2.24
C ARG A 87 -12.63 -5.06 -3.69
N ARG A 88 -12.89 -6.08 -4.53
CA ARG A 88 -12.60 -6.03 -5.98
C ARG A 88 -13.38 -4.92 -6.67
N GLU A 89 -14.67 -4.80 -6.37
CA GLU A 89 -15.59 -3.84 -6.96
C GLU A 89 -15.28 -2.42 -6.47
N VAL A 90 -14.91 -2.27 -5.20
CA VAL A 90 -14.40 -1.00 -4.67
C VAL A 90 -13.16 -0.56 -5.44
N ALA A 91 -12.17 -1.44 -5.65
CA ALA A 91 -10.98 -1.09 -6.44
C ALA A 91 -11.33 -0.67 -7.89
N GLU A 92 -12.28 -1.37 -8.53
CA GLU A 92 -12.77 -1.02 -9.87
C GLU A 92 -13.50 0.32 -9.91
N LEU A 93 -14.27 0.65 -8.86
CA LEU A 93 -14.85 1.98 -8.69
C LEU A 93 -13.75 3.06 -8.57
N MET A 94 -12.74 2.84 -7.73
CA MET A 94 -11.65 3.81 -7.55
C MET A 94 -10.86 4.07 -8.84
N ASP A 95 -10.68 3.04 -9.67
CA ASP A 95 -10.08 3.16 -11.01
C ASP A 95 -10.99 3.96 -11.96
N ARG A 96 -12.29 3.63 -12.05
CA ARG A 96 -13.25 4.39 -12.87
C ARG A 96 -13.36 5.86 -12.47
N LEU A 97 -13.23 6.19 -11.18
CA LEU A 97 -13.21 7.57 -10.68
C LEU A 97 -11.91 8.31 -11.01
N GLY A 98 -10.87 7.61 -11.48
CA GLY A 98 -9.52 8.15 -11.68
C GLY A 98 -8.79 8.43 -10.35
N ALA A 99 -9.19 7.75 -9.28
CA ALA A 99 -8.50 7.77 -7.99
C ALA A 99 -7.35 6.75 -7.93
N LEU A 100 -7.50 5.61 -8.62
CA LEU A 100 -6.40 4.66 -8.84
C LEU A 100 -5.87 4.76 -10.26
N PRO A 101 -4.56 4.53 -10.47
CA PRO A 101 -4.01 4.34 -11.82
C PRO A 101 -4.48 3.04 -12.50
N SER A 102 -4.70 1.98 -11.70
CA SER A 102 -5.20 0.69 -12.18
C SER A 102 -5.72 -0.16 -11.01
N ALA A 103 -6.97 -0.60 -11.10
CA ALA A 103 -7.56 -1.55 -10.17
C ALA A 103 -6.84 -2.91 -10.22
N ALA A 104 -6.43 -3.35 -11.41
CA ALA A 104 -5.76 -4.62 -11.60
C ALA A 104 -4.40 -4.64 -10.87
N THR A 105 -3.59 -3.59 -11.05
CA THR A 105 -2.33 -3.42 -10.31
C THR A 105 -2.59 -3.37 -8.82
N PHE A 106 -3.55 -2.57 -8.34
CA PHE A 106 -3.82 -2.49 -6.90
C PHE A 106 -4.21 -3.84 -6.28
N ARG A 107 -5.00 -4.67 -6.98
CA ARG A 107 -5.33 -6.03 -6.51
C ARG A 107 -4.12 -6.95 -6.46
N LEU A 108 -3.15 -6.79 -7.36
CA LEU A 108 -1.87 -7.50 -7.27
C LEU A 108 -1.11 -7.10 -6.01
N LEU A 109 -1.07 -5.80 -5.67
CA LEU A 109 -0.43 -5.30 -4.44
C LEU A 109 -1.06 -5.90 -3.18
N VAL A 110 -2.39 -6.03 -3.14
CA VAL A 110 -3.12 -6.69 -2.04
C VAL A 110 -2.78 -8.19 -1.97
N THR A 111 -2.64 -8.85 -3.12
CA THR A 111 -2.26 -10.27 -3.19
C THR A 111 -0.84 -10.47 -2.66
N ILE A 112 0.10 -9.59 -3.00
CA ILE A 112 1.47 -9.59 -2.47
C ILE A 112 1.43 -9.42 -0.93
N ARG A 113 0.67 -8.44 -0.41
CA ARG A 113 0.44 -8.26 1.04
C ARG A 113 -0.07 -9.54 1.71
N ASN A 114 -1.02 -10.23 1.10
CA ASN A 114 -1.55 -11.48 1.64
C ASN A 114 -0.53 -12.62 1.66
N ARG A 115 0.36 -12.70 0.66
CA ARG A 115 1.43 -13.71 0.61
C ARG A 115 2.50 -13.48 1.68
N ILE A 116 2.86 -12.21 1.92
CA ILE A 116 3.83 -11.81 2.97
C ILE A 116 3.33 -12.23 4.37
N ALA A 117 2.04 -12.04 4.64
CA ALA A 117 1.43 -12.42 5.93
C ALA A 117 1.46 -13.94 6.22
N HIS A 118 1.71 -14.77 5.19
CA HIS A 118 1.75 -16.24 5.29
C HIS A 118 3.15 -16.79 4.95
N SER A 119 4.19 -16.14 5.45
CA SER A 119 5.58 -16.59 5.33
C SER A 119 5.83 -17.81 6.23
N TYR A 120 5.92 -19.01 5.64
CA TYR A 120 6.34 -20.23 6.35
C TYR A 120 7.88 -20.30 6.34
N PRO A 121 8.56 -20.52 7.48
CA PRO A 121 10.03 -20.58 7.55
C PRO A 121 10.66 -21.70 6.72
N ASP A 122 9.88 -22.71 6.34
CA ASP A 122 10.38 -23.97 5.80
C ASP A 122 10.57 -23.96 4.25
N ASP A 123 10.31 -22.83 3.58
CA ASP A 123 10.42 -22.68 2.12
C ASP A 123 11.15 -21.38 1.74
N PRO A 124 12.50 -21.37 1.76
CA PRO A 124 13.33 -20.22 1.43
C PRO A 124 13.12 -19.72 -0.01
N GLU A 125 12.83 -20.60 -0.97
CA GLU A 125 12.51 -20.22 -2.34
C GLU A 125 11.24 -19.36 -2.41
N ARG A 126 10.17 -19.81 -1.75
CA ARG A 126 8.92 -19.05 -1.69
C ARG A 126 9.10 -17.75 -0.92
N GLN A 127 9.88 -17.76 0.16
CA GLN A 127 10.16 -16.57 0.94
C GLN A 127 10.89 -15.54 0.07
N ALA A 128 12.01 -15.90 -0.57
CA ALA A 128 12.74 -15.02 -1.48
C ALA A 128 11.84 -14.43 -2.58
N ARG A 129 11.03 -15.27 -3.24
CA ARG A 129 10.07 -14.81 -4.26
C ARG A 129 9.08 -13.78 -3.72
N ASN A 130 8.47 -14.03 -2.56
CA ASN A 130 7.49 -13.12 -1.98
C ASN A 130 8.11 -11.80 -1.52
N LEU A 131 9.31 -11.85 -0.92
CA LEU A 131 10.04 -10.66 -0.48
C LEU A 131 10.46 -9.80 -1.67
N ASN A 132 11.00 -10.41 -2.72
CA ASN A 132 11.38 -9.69 -3.95
C ASN A 132 10.16 -9.05 -4.60
N ALA A 133 9.04 -9.78 -4.70
CA ALA A 133 7.79 -9.22 -5.24
C ALA A 133 7.29 -8.02 -4.42
N ALA A 134 7.38 -8.08 -3.09
CA ALA A 134 7.04 -6.95 -2.22
C ALA A 134 7.93 -5.73 -2.46
N TYR A 135 9.24 -5.97 -2.58
CA TYR A 135 10.25 -4.94 -2.81
C TYR A 135 10.09 -4.27 -4.17
N GLU A 136 9.88 -5.05 -5.23
CA GLU A 136 9.70 -4.56 -6.60
C GLU A 136 8.38 -3.81 -6.77
N ALA A 137 7.34 -4.17 -6.02
CA ALA A 137 6.01 -3.57 -6.15
C ALA A 137 5.84 -2.23 -5.42
N VAL A 138 6.83 -1.77 -4.63
CA VAL A 138 6.73 -0.51 -3.88
C VAL A 138 6.45 0.71 -4.78
N PRO A 139 7.11 0.91 -5.94
CA PRO A 139 6.82 2.06 -6.80
C PRO A 139 5.36 2.11 -7.24
N GLU A 140 4.76 0.96 -7.55
CA GLU A 140 3.34 0.86 -7.93
C GLU A 140 2.42 1.17 -6.73
N LEU A 141 2.78 0.71 -5.53
CA LEU A 141 2.04 1.02 -4.31
C LEU A 141 2.10 2.51 -3.95
N LEU A 142 3.26 3.14 -4.11
CA LEU A 142 3.41 4.59 -3.95
C LEU A 142 2.63 5.36 -5.03
N ALA A 143 2.60 4.87 -6.27
CA ALA A 143 1.80 5.47 -7.34
C ALA A 143 0.28 5.35 -7.07
N ALA A 144 -0.18 4.23 -6.50
CA ALA A 144 -1.57 4.09 -6.08
C ALA A 144 -1.93 5.09 -4.97
N HIS A 145 -1.08 5.22 -3.94
CA HIS A 145 -1.23 6.25 -2.91
C HIS A 145 -1.31 7.66 -3.51
N GLU A 146 -0.37 7.98 -4.41
CA GLU A 146 -0.28 9.30 -5.05
C GLU A 146 -1.51 9.61 -5.91
N GLY A 147 -2.05 8.61 -6.64
CA GLY A 147 -3.28 8.75 -7.40
C GLY A 147 -4.45 9.16 -6.51
N VAL A 148 -4.63 8.45 -5.39
CA VAL A 148 -5.72 8.72 -4.45
C VAL A 148 -5.53 10.08 -3.76
N ARG A 149 -4.28 10.43 -3.40
CA ARG A 149 -3.92 11.74 -2.85
C ARG A 149 -4.34 12.87 -3.79
N ARG A 150 -3.91 12.82 -5.05
CA ARG A 150 -4.27 13.82 -6.07
C ARG A 150 -5.77 13.90 -6.28
N TYR A 151 -6.47 12.77 -6.29
CA TYR A 151 -7.92 12.74 -6.44
C TYR A 151 -8.63 13.50 -5.32
N LEU A 152 -8.23 13.28 -4.07
CA LEU A 152 -8.81 13.93 -2.90
C LEU A 152 -8.42 15.41 -2.82
N GLU A 153 -7.16 15.76 -3.09
CA GLU A 153 -6.69 17.15 -3.07
C GLU A 153 -7.40 18.05 -4.08
N ARG A 154 -7.71 17.55 -5.28
CA ARG A 154 -8.51 18.30 -6.27
C ARG A 154 -9.92 18.64 -5.79
N ARG A 155 -10.41 17.95 -4.75
CA ARG A 155 -11.77 18.12 -4.20
C ARG A 155 -11.77 18.80 -2.84
N LEU A 156 -10.61 18.91 -2.19
CA LEU A 156 -10.47 19.71 -1.00
C LEU A 156 -10.66 21.18 -1.39
N PRO A 157 -11.52 21.93 -0.69
CA PRO A 157 -11.57 23.37 -0.87
C PRO A 157 -10.18 23.94 -0.56
N GLY A 158 -9.70 24.83 -1.44
CA GLY A 158 -8.50 25.62 -1.20
C GLY A 158 -8.62 26.23 0.19
N GLY A 159 -7.57 26.04 1.01
CA GLY A 159 -7.53 26.56 2.37
C GLY A 159 -7.66 28.07 2.40
#